data_AF-D8QVH8-F1
#
_entry.id   AF-D8QVH8-F1
#
_cell.length_a   1.000
_cell.length_b   1.000
_cell.length_c   1.000
_cell.angle_alpha   90.00
_cell.angle_beta   90.00
_cell.angle_gamma   90.00
#
_symmetry.space_group_name_H-M   'P 1'
#
loop_
_entity.id
_entity.type
_entity.pdbx_description
1 polymer ?
#
loop_
_entity_poly.entity_id
_entity_poly.type
_entity_poly.pdbx_seq_one_letter_code
_entity_poly.pdbx_strand_id
1 'polypeptide(L)'
;MAASSLRERGNRHFWSDSENLSPLVRYDRLSKAVADYSSALSHLDRSSHGSGDGDEHRAERSRCHKNLASAHRRLAMVALLRHDCCGEDVASFHLSSSVRDSLDAISYGSGIQSKDWIAWIKAALLDFAAIAASDPVLGSESSLAKACKIFQRHPQGSIHASAVLHRAYCEALLRKAEEMIQDVDRGEAVRSFLAALGILSDCAAPLEVAATQCEGRAFRDFRHELRELQRRVELKRRLCESIQARKKGEDFRELAGRSRDPEQRQEILVSALDQFRESERLARDCDEEARVLALGGVGQLLVTLGLEEQGESAYTSAIAIGDSLLQHKRRKNFSELVERMKSAYQALAMRKRDHEELKTKVFMRLEANFAKNKHNLSKFLEFLLAEHPPPGLDPADRDRIVDESVQSPRSALKKALRLYHPDHNQSGKNTQWKIISQEITKFLVLLHGMKINLENYST
;
A
#
# COMPACT_ATOMS: atom_id res chain seq x y z
N MET A 1 -48.28 -13.61 -35.22
CA MET A 1 -48.74 -12.68 -34.16
C MET A 1 -47.90 -11.41 -34.27
N ALA A 2 -48.50 -10.23 -34.29
CA ALA A 2 -47.75 -8.97 -34.38
C ALA A 2 -46.95 -8.70 -33.10
N ALA A 3 -45.79 -8.04 -33.20
CA ALA A 3 -44.94 -7.72 -32.04
C ALA A 3 -45.70 -6.90 -30.98
N SER A 4 -46.55 -5.96 -31.39
CA SER A 4 -47.41 -5.17 -30.51
C SER A 4 -48.38 -6.03 -29.70
N SER A 5 -48.94 -7.09 -30.28
CA SER A 5 -49.83 -8.02 -29.57
C SER A 5 -49.10 -8.81 -28.47
N LEU A 6 -47.86 -9.23 -28.74
CA LEU A 6 -47.00 -9.89 -27.75
C LEU A 6 -46.64 -8.91 -26.63
N ARG A 7 -46.28 -7.66 -26.97
CA ARG A 7 -46.02 -6.61 -25.98
C ARG A 7 -47.24 -6.35 -25.09
N GLU A 8 -48.45 -6.28 -25.66
CA GLU A 8 -49.66 -6.10 -24.84
C GLU A 8 -50.00 -7.31 -23.97
N ARG A 9 -49.66 -8.53 -24.42
CA ARG A 9 -49.75 -9.72 -23.55
C ARG A 9 -48.77 -9.61 -22.37
N GLY A 10 -47.53 -9.20 -22.62
CA GLY A 10 -46.54 -8.91 -21.58
C GLY A 10 -47.02 -7.83 -20.61
N ASN A 11 -47.65 -6.75 -21.10
CA ASN A 11 -48.24 -5.70 -20.26
C ASN A 11 -49.28 -6.27 -19.29
N ARG A 12 -50.15 -7.18 -19.75
CA ARG A 12 -51.15 -7.82 -18.86
C ARG A 12 -50.49 -8.61 -17.73
N HIS A 13 -49.42 -9.35 -18.03
CA HIS A 13 -48.65 -10.04 -16.99
C HIS A 13 -47.97 -9.05 -16.04
N PHE A 14 -47.33 -8.01 -16.57
CA PHE A 14 -46.63 -6.99 -15.78
C PHE A 14 -47.57 -6.22 -14.84
N TRP A 15 -48.74 -5.78 -15.31
CA TRP A 15 -49.71 -5.06 -14.48
C TRP A 15 -50.48 -5.95 -13.51
N SER A 16 -50.46 -7.26 -13.72
CA SER A 16 -50.99 -8.21 -12.74
C SER A 16 -50.06 -8.40 -11.53
N ASP A 17 -48.81 -7.93 -11.57
CA ASP A 17 -47.93 -7.86 -10.40
C ASP A 17 -48.45 -6.82 -9.39
N SER A 18 -48.51 -7.21 -8.12
CA SER A 18 -48.96 -6.38 -7.00
C SER A 18 -48.13 -6.72 -5.76
N GLU A 19 -47.84 -5.73 -4.93
CA GLU A 19 -47.04 -5.89 -3.70
C GLU A 19 -47.70 -6.82 -2.68
N ASN A 20 -49.03 -7.01 -2.77
CA ASN A 20 -49.79 -7.91 -1.89
C ASN A 20 -49.62 -9.41 -2.25
N LEU A 21 -48.94 -9.72 -3.35
CA LEU A 21 -48.68 -11.10 -3.77
C LEU A 21 -47.40 -11.63 -3.15
N SER A 22 -47.33 -12.95 -2.95
CA SER A 22 -46.09 -13.59 -2.49
C SER A 22 -44.96 -13.39 -3.51
N PRO A 23 -43.69 -13.26 -3.07
CA PRO A 23 -42.54 -13.07 -3.96
C PRO A 23 -42.45 -14.10 -5.10
N LEU A 24 -42.86 -15.34 -4.85
CA LEU A 24 -42.89 -16.41 -5.87
C LEU A 24 -43.88 -16.11 -7.00
N VAL A 25 -45.10 -15.68 -6.66
CA VAL A 25 -46.14 -15.36 -7.65
C VAL A 25 -45.76 -14.10 -8.44
N ARG A 26 -45.18 -13.11 -7.76
CA ARG A 26 -44.65 -11.89 -8.40
C ARG A 26 -43.56 -12.24 -9.41
N TYR A 27 -42.62 -13.09 -9.00
CA TYR A 27 -41.53 -13.54 -9.87
C TYR A 27 -42.07 -14.26 -11.12
N ASP A 28 -42.97 -15.24 -10.98
CA ASP A 28 -43.56 -15.97 -12.12
C ASP A 28 -44.28 -15.02 -13.10
N ARG A 29 -45.09 -14.08 -12.60
CA ARG A 29 -45.80 -13.10 -13.43
C ARG A 29 -44.84 -12.19 -14.20
N LEU A 30 -43.82 -11.69 -13.52
CA LEU A 30 -42.82 -10.82 -14.15
C LEU A 30 -41.93 -11.59 -15.13
N SER A 31 -41.56 -12.85 -14.85
CA SER A 31 -40.84 -13.71 -15.79
C SER A 31 -41.64 -13.98 -17.06
N LYS A 32 -42.96 -14.20 -16.95
CA LYS A 32 -43.86 -14.31 -18.11
C LYS A 32 -43.92 -13.02 -18.91
N ALA A 33 -43.96 -11.87 -18.25
CA ALA A 33 -43.90 -10.57 -18.92
C ALA A 33 -42.60 -10.40 -19.71
N VAL A 34 -41.44 -10.72 -19.11
CA VAL A 34 -40.13 -10.71 -19.78
C VAL A 34 -40.13 -11.63 -21.00
N ALA A 35 -40.62 -12.87 -20.88
CA ALA A 35 -40.67 -13.81 -21.99
C ALA A 35 -41.49 -13.28 -23.18
N ASP A 36 -42.62 -12.63 -22.91
CA ASP A 36 -43.47 -12.01 -23.93
C ASP A 36 -42.80 -10.81 -24.61
N TYR A 37 -42.15 -9.93 -23.85
CA TYR A 37 -41.42 -8.80 -24.43
C TYR A 37 -40.21 -9.26 -25.26
N SER A 38 -39.45 -10.24 -24.79
CA SER A 38 -38.33 -10.83 -25.55
C SER A 38 -38.81 -11.52 -26.83
N SER A 39 -39.98 -12.17 -26.78
CA SER A 39 -40.61 -12.74 -27.98
C SER A 39 -41.04 -11.64 -28.96
N ALA A 40 -41.57 -10.52 -28.46
CA ALA A 40 -41.92 -9.37 -29.29
C ALA A 40 -40.69 -8.79 -30.01
N LEU A 41 -39.56 -8.63 -29.30
CA LEU A 41 -38.28 -8.21 -29.91
C LEU A 41 -37.79 -9.19 -30.97
N SER A 42 -37.80 -10.49 -30.68
CA SER A 42 -37.39 -11.53 -31.63
C SER A 42 -38.22 -11.51 -32.92
N HIS A 43 -39.52 -11.16 -32.81
CA HIS A 43 -40.38 -10.97 -33.97
C HIS A 43 -40.00 -9.73 -34.78
N LEU A 44 -39.68 -8.61 -34.12
CA LEU A 44 -39.23 -7.38 -34.77
C LEU A 44 -37.93 -7.63 -35.55
N ASP A 45 -36.96 -8.30 -34.94
CA ASP A 45 -35.66 -8.60 -35.56
C ASP A 45 -35.80 -9.45 -36.82
N ARG A 46 -36.66 -10.47 -36.81
CA ARG A 46 -36.93 -11.31 -37.99
C ARG A 46 -37.62 -10.56 -39.12
N SER A 47 -38.42 -9.54 -38.81
CA SER A 47 -39.11 -8.71 -39.81
C SER A 47 -38.24 -7.60 -40.41
N SER A 48 -37.05 -7.33 -39.86
CA SER A 48 -36.16 -6.24 -40.28
C SER A 48 -35.26 -6.56 -41.49
N HIS A 49 -35.28 -7.79 -42.02
CA HIS A 49 -34.41 -8.24 -43.12
C HIS A 49 -34.86 -7.82 -44.54
N GLY A 50 -35.89 -6.97 -44.70
CA GLY A 50 -36.50 -6.70 -46.01
C GLY A 50 -36.56 -5.23 -46.49
N SER A 51 -36.50 -4.25 -45.60
CA SER A 51 -36.53 -2.82 -45.93
C SER A 51 -36.15 -2.03 -44.69
N GLY A 52 -35.50 -0.87 -44.86
CA GLY A 52 -35.00 -0.06 -43.74
C GLY A 52 -36.04 0.12 -42.64
N ASP A 53 -35.60 -0.08 -41.39
CA ASP A 53 -36.43 -0.01 -40.18
C ASP A 53 -37.22 1.29 -40.14
N GLY A 54 -38.51 1.23 -40.48
CA GLY A 54 -39.41 2.39 -40.42
C GLY A 54 -39.53 2.92 -38.99
N ASP A 55 -39.88 4.20 -38.85
CA ASP A 55 -39.96 4.86 -37.54
C ASP A 55 -40.88 4.13 -36.55
N GLU A 56 -41.98 3.54 -37.03
CA GLU A 56 -42.89 2.75 -36.20
C GLU A 56 -42.24 1.46 -35.68
N HIS A 57 -41.40 0.81 -36.50
CA HIS A 57 -40.68 -0.40 -36.10
C HIS A 57 -39.67 -0.10 -34.99
N ARG A 58 -38.89 0.97 -35.16
CA ARG A 58 -37.93 1.44 -34.14
C ARG A 58 -38.63 1.93 -32.88
N ALA A 59 -39.77 2.63 -33.02
CA ALA A 59 -40.61 3.04 -31.90
C ALA A 59 -41.10 1.84 -31.09
N GLU A 60 -41.56 0.78 -31.75
CA GLU A 60 -42.03 -0.43 -31.09
C GLU A 60 -40.89 -1.19 -30.41
N ARG A 61 -39.72 -1.30 -31.06
CA ARG A 61 -38.51 -1.88 -30.43
C ARG A 61 -38.13 -1.13 -29.16
N SER A 62 -38.14 0.21 -29.21
CA SER A 62 -37.89 1.08 -28.06
C SER A 62 -38.90 0.83 -26.91
N ARG A 63 -40.20 0.69 -27.21
CA ARG A 63 -41.23 0.36 -26.19
C ARG A 63 -41.03 -1.02 -25.57
N CYS A 64 -40.66 -2.02 -26.36
CA CYS A 64 -40.35 -3.36 -25.87
C CYS A 64 -39.19 -3.35 -24.88
N HIS A 65 -38.07 -2.68 -25.22
CA HIS A 65 -36.94 -2.52 -24.31
C HIS A 65 -37.32 -1.74 -23.04
N LYS A 66 -38.11 -0.67 -23.13
CA LYS A 66 -38.60 0.06 -21.93
C LYS A 66 -39.35 -0.88 -20.98
N ASN A 67 -40.20 -1.74 -21.54
CA ASN A 67 -40.99 -2.70 -20.80
C ASN A 67 -40.13 -3.82 -20.19
N LEU A 68 -39.14 -4.33 -20.91
CA LEU A 68 -38.14 -5.27 -20.39
C LEU A 68 -37.36 -4.66 -19.23
N ALA A 69 -36.86 -3.43 -19.39
CA ALA A 69 -36.16 -2.72 -18.34
C ALA A 69 -37.01 -2.61 -17.07
N SER A 70 -38.28 -2.24 -17.21
CA SER A 70 -39.21 -2.12 -16.08
C SER A 70 -39.48 -3.47 -15.41
N ALA A 71 -39.63 -4.55 -16.18
CA ALA A 71 -39.85 -5.89 -15.66
C ALA A 71 -38.60 -6.44 -14.96
N HIS A 72 -37.42 -6.26 -15.54
CA HIS A 72 -36.15 -6.65 -14.94
C HIS A 72 -35.85 -5.87 -13.66
N ARG A 73 -36.12 -4.57 -13.61
CA ARG A 73 -36.03 -3.79 -12.38
C ARG A 73 -36.86 -4.41 -11.26
N ARG A 74 -38.13 -4.73 -11.52
CA ARG A 74 -39.01 -5.36 -10.50
C ARG A 74 -38.54 -6.77 -10.13
N LEU A 75 -38.07 -7.56 -11.10
CA LEU A 75 -37.53 -8.90 -10.85
C LEU A 75 -36.28 -8.83 -9.96
N ALA A 76 -35.40 -7.85 -10.15
CA ALA A 76 -34.26 -7.64 -9.27
C ALA A 76 -34.74 -7.39 -7.82
N MET A 77 -35.70 -6.49 -7.62
CA MET A 77 -36.26 -6.21 -6.29
C MET A 77 -36.95 -7.43 -5.67
N VAL A 78 -37.69 -8.21 -6.46
CA VAL A 78 -38.34 -9.45 -5.97
C VAL A 78 -37.31 -10.54 -5.65
N ALA A 79 -36.22 -10.63 -6.41
CA ALA A 79 -35.14 -11.58 -6.15
C ALA A 79 -34.44 -11.29 -4.80
N LEU A 80 -34.29 -10.01 -4.42
CA LEU A 80 -33.76 -9.63 -3.11
C LEU A 80 -34.61 -10.14 -1.94
N LEU A 81 -35.93 -10.22 -2.12
CA LEU A 81 -36.86 -10.73 -1.10
C LEU A 81 -36.86 -12.26 -0.98
N ARG A 82 -36.20 -12.97 -1.91
CA ARG A 82 -36.23 -14.44 -2.04
C ARG A 82 -34.89 -15.05 -1.62
N HIS A 83 -34.53 -14.90 -0.34
CA HIS A 83 -33.30 -15.43 0.26
C HIS A 83 -33.08 -16.94 0.03
N ASP A 84 -34.15 -17.73 -0.12
CA ASP A 84 -34.06 -19.20 -0.11
C ASP A 84 -33.91 -19.87 -1.49
N CYS A 85 -34.04 -19.12 -2.60
CA CYS A 85 -34.13 -19.74 -3.94
C CYS A 85 -33.57 -18.91 -5.09
N CYS A 86 -33.22 -17.65 -4.86
CA CYS A 86 -32.61 -16.78 -5.86
C CYS A 86 -31.29 -16.26 -5.28
N GLY A 87 -30.16 -16.81 -5.76
CA GLY A 87 -28.84 -16.33 -5.34
C GLY A 87 -28.58 -14.90 -5.81
N GLU A 88 -27.55 -14.27 -5.25
CA GLU A 88 -27.06 -12.93 -5.62
C GLU A 88 -26.91 -12.75 -7.15
N ASP A 89 -26.56 -13.83 -7.86
CA ASP A 89 -26.45 -13.87 -9.31
C ASP A 89 -27.75 -13.53 -10.06
N VAL A 90 -28.92 -13.88 -9.52
CA VAL A 90 -30.22 -13.62 -10.15
C VAL A 90 -30.55 -12.13 -10.07
N ALA A 91 -30.36 -11.52 -8.90
CA ALA A 91 -30.56 -10.09 -8.71
C ALA A 91 -29.56 -9.28 -9.57
N SER A 92 -28.29 -9.71 -9.59
CA SER A 92 -27.21 -9.17 -10.42
C SER A 92 -27.52 -9.23 -11.93
N PHE A 93 -28.06 -10.36 -12.39
CA PHE A 93 -28.50 -10.54 -13.77
C PHE A 93 -29.59 -9.54 -14.13
N HIS A 94 -30.61 -9.41 -13.28
CA HIS A 94 -31.73 -8.51 -13.53
C HIS A 94 -31.36 -7.03 -13.45
N LEU A 95 -30.42 -6.64 -12.57
CA LEU A 95 -29.84 -5.30 -12.58
C LEU A 95 -29.20 -5.00 -13.95
N SER A 96 -28.30 -5.89 -14.39
CA SER A 96 -27.56 -5.73 -15.64
C SER A 96 -28.50 -5.67 -16.86
N SER A 97 -29.49 -6.57 -16.92
CA SER A 97 -30.48 -6.59 -18.00
C SER A 97 -31.34 -5.32 -17.99
N SER A 98 -31.79 -4.86 -16.82
CA SER A 98 -32.55 -3.62 -16.69
C SER A 98 -31.76 -2.39 -17.18
N VAL A 99 -30.47 -2.32 -16.87
CA VAL A 99 -29.59 -1.23 -17.35
C VAL A 99 -29.48 -1.30 -18.87
N ARG A 100 -29.17 -2.48 -19.43
CA ARG A 100 -29.03 -2.68 -20.88
C ARG A 100 -30.30 -2.26 -21.62
N ASP A 101 -31.44 -2.82 -21.23
CA ASP A 101 -32.72 -2.56 -21.87
C ASP A 101 -33.14 -1.09 -21.74
N SER A 102 -32.78 -0.42 -20.64
CA SER A 102 -33.04 1.02 -20.52
C SER A 102 -32.24 1.83 -21.55
N LEU A 103 -30.96 1.48 -21.75
CA LEU A 103 -30.09 2.16 -22.72
C LEU A 103 -30.50 1.84 -24.16
N ASP A 104 -30.89 0.60 -24.45
CA ASP A 104 -31.43 0.21 -25.75
C ASP A 104 -32.76 0.92 -26.04
N ALA A 105 -33.66 1.04 -25.06
CA ALA A 105 -34.90 1.79 -25.19
C ALA A 105 -34.64 3.26 -25.56
N ILE A 106 -33.66 3.89 -24.90
CA ILE A 106 -33.25 5.28 -25.19
C ILE A 106 -32.63 5.38 -26.58
N SER A 107 -31.75 4.44 -26.95
CA SER A 107 -31.05 4.41 -28.24
C SER A 107 -32.04 4.30 -29.41
N TYR A 108 -32.91 3.28 -29.39
CA TYR A 108 -33.92 3.08 -30.44
C TYR A 108 -35.02 4.15 -30.44
N GLY A 109 -35.28 4.77 -29.29
CA GLY A 109 -36.30 5.82 -29.15
C GLY A 109 -35.81 7.22 -29.54
N SER A 110 -34.49 7.42 -29.65
CA SER A 110 -33.92 8.74 -29.93
C SER A 110 -34.39 9.26 -31.30
N GLY A 111 -34.96 10.47 -31.32
CA GLY A 111 -35.51 11.08 -32.53
C GLY A 111 -36.88 10.58 -32.98
N ILE A 112 -37.44 9.56 -32.30
CA ILE A 112 -38.72 8.94 -32.66
C ILE A 112 -39.75 9.06 -31.53
N GLN A 113 -39.32 8.79 -30.30
CA GLN A 113 -40.13 8.99 -29.10
C GLN A 113 -40.04 10.45 -28.62
N SER A 114 -41.04 10.90 -27.86
CA SER A 114 -41.02 12.25 -27.30
C SER A 114 -39.87 12.44 -26.31
N LYS A 115 -39.40 13.68 -26.17
CA LYS A 115 -38.33 14.02 -25.21
C LYS A 115 -38.71 13.66 -23.77
N ASP A 116 -39.97 13.88 -23.39
CA ASP A 116 -40.48 13.54 -22.05
C ASP A 116 -40.48 12.03 -21.81
N TRP A 117 -40.78 11.23 -22.83
CA TRP A 117 -40.73 9.78 -22.73
C TRP A 117 -39.31 9.27 -22.48
N ILE A 118 -38.32 9.81 -23.21
CA ILE A 118 -36.91 9.49 -23.01
C ILE A 118 -36.43 9.98 -21.64
N ALA A 119 -36.85 11.17 -21.20
CA ALA A 119 -36.52 11.73 -19.90
C ALA A 119 -37.07 10.86 -18.75
N TRP A 120 -38.28 10.32 -18.89
CA TRP A 120 -38.87 9.40 -17.92
C TRP A 120 -38.04 8.12 -17.75
N ILE A 121 -37.53 7.54 -18.84
CA ILE A 121 -36.66 6.34 -18.76
C ILE A 121 -35.34 6.69 -18.08
N LYS A 122 -34.74 7.83 -18.42
CA LYS A 122 -33.50 8.29 -17.78
C LYS A 122 -33.68 8.47 -16.28
N ALA A 123 -34.80 9.07 -15.85
CA ALA A 123 -35.13 9.23 -14.44
C ALA A 123 -35.35 7.87 -13.75
N ALA A 124 -36.14 6.97 -14.35
CA ALA A 124 -36.37 5.64 -13.79
C ALA A 124 -35.09 4.80 -13.68
N LEU A 125 -34.16 4.92 -14.64
CA LEU A 125 -32.85 4.28 -14.59
C LEU A 125 -31.97 4.89 -13.49
N LEU A 126 -32.00 6.22 -13.31
CA LEU A 126 -31.27 6.90 -12.24
C LEU A 126 -31.77 6.47 -10.86
N ASP A 127 -33.08 6.42 -10.65
CA ASP A 127 -33.68 5.96 -9.39
C ASP A 127 -33.24 4.54 -9.07
N PHE A 128 -33.23 3.65 -10.08
CA PHE A 128 -32.80 2.28 -9.87
C PHE A 128 -31.30 2.15 -9.63
N ALA A 129 -30.48 2.98 -10.28
CA ALA A 129 -29.05 3.08 -9.99
C ALA A 129 -28.79 3.50 -8.54
N ALA A 130 -29.56 4.44 -7.99
CA ALA A 130 -29.46 4.86 -6.60
C ALA A 130 -29.85 3.74 -5.62
N ILE A 131 -30.91 2.99 -5.93
CA ILE A 131 -31.31 1.79 -5.15
C ILE A 131 -30.18 0.74 -5.19
N ALA A 132 -29.67 0.41 -6.38
CA ALA A 132 -28.60 -0.57 -6.53
C ALA A 132 -27.32 -0.15 -5.80
N ALA A 133 -26.98 1.14 -5.80
CA ALA A 133 -25.82 1.66 -5.08
C ALA A 133 -25.93 1.51 -3.55
N SER A 134 -27.15 1.48 -3.01
CA SER A 134 -27.40 1.45 -1.56
C SER A 134 -27.69 0.05 -1.02
N ASP A 135 -28.05 -0.90 -1.89
CA ASP A 135 -28.40 -2.27 -1.51
C ASP A 135 -27.15 -3.17 -1.42
N PRO A 136 -27.00 -4.03 -0.39
CA PRO A 136 -25.80 -4.86 -0.23
C PRO A 136 -25.56 -5.88 -1.37
N VAL A 137 -26.61 -6.42 -1.97
CA VAL A 137 -26.52 -7.48 -3.00
C VAL A 137 -26.35 -6.87 -4.40
N LEU A 138 -27.18 -5.87 -4.73
CA LEU A 138 -27.07 -5.14 -6.00
C LEU A 138 -25.83 -4.25 -6.03
N GLY A 139 -25.42 -3.72 -4.87
CA GLY A 139 -24.25 -2.88 -4.68
C GLY A 139 -22.96 -3.66 -4.43
N SER A 140 -22.96 -4.97 -4.70
CA SER A 140 -21.75 -5.79 -4.68
C SER A 140 -20.85 -5.47 -5.87
N GLU A 141 -19.55 -5.70 -5.71
CA GLU A 141 -18.54 -5.48 -6.75
C GLU A 141 -18.92 -6.15 -8.08
N SER A 142 -19.27 -7.44 -8.04
CA SER A 142 -19.61 -8.24 -9.23
C SER A 142 -20.83 -7.68 -9.97
N SER A 143 -21.87 -7.28 -9.23
CA SER A 143 -23.09 -6.70 -9.80
C SER A 143 -22.82 -5.35 -10.45
N LEU A 144 -22.13 -4.46 -9.73
CA LEU A 144 -21.83 -3.12 -10.22
C LEU A 144 -20.84 -3.14 -11.40
N ALA A 145 -19.85 -4.04 -11.40
CA ALA A 145 -18.92 -4.22 -12.52
C ALA A 145 -19.65 -4.58 -13.82
N LYS A 146 -20.62 -5.53 -13.75
CA LYS A 146 -21.44 -5.91 -14.91
C LYS A 146 -22.27 -4.74 -15.42
N ALA A 147 -22.89 -3.97 -14.52
CA ALA A 147 -23.68 -2.78 -14.87
C ALA A 147 -22.82 -1.67 -15.50
N CYS A 148 -21.66 -1.34 -14.92
CA CYS A 148 -20.74 -0.33 -15.45
C CYS A 148 -20.23 -0.69 -16.86
N LYS A 149 -19.92 -1.96 -17.10
CA LYS A 149 -19.50 -2.45 -18.43
C LYS A 149 -20.55 -2.24 -19.52
N ILE A 150 -21.83 -2.19 -19.17
CA ILE A 150 -22.91 -1.92 -20.11
C ILE A 150 -22.91 -0.44 -20.52
N PHE A 151 -22.66 0.48 -19.59
CA PHE A 151 -22.56 1.92 -19.90
C PHE A 151 -21.40 2.26 -20.83
N GLN A 152 -20.29 1.51 -20.77
CA GLN A 152 -19.17 1.67 -21.72
C GLN A 152 -19.60 1.48 -23.19
N ARG A 153 -20.68 0.73 -23.44
CA ARG A 153 -21.24 0.53 -24.80
C ARG A 153 -22.21 1.63 -25.22
N HIS A 154 -22.76 2.41 -24.27
CA HIS A 154 -23.76 3.46 -24.52
C HIS A 154 -23.46 4.74 -23.72
N PRO A 155 -22.33 5.42 -23.95
CA PRO A 155 -21.85 6.51 -23.11
C PRO A 155 -22.78 7.74 -23.06
N GLN A 156 -23.70 7.90 -24.01
CA GLN A 156 -24.67 9.00 -24.04
C GLN A 156 -26.09 8.62 -23.56
N GLY A 157 -26.33 7.34 -23.22
CA GLY A 157 -27.68 6.85 -22.93
C GLY A 157 -28.28 7.40 -21.63
N SER A 158 -27.55 7.35 -20.51
CA SER A 158 -27.94 8.02 -19.26
C SER A 158 -26.72 8.36 -18.40
N ILE A 159 -26.22 9.57 -18.60
CA ILE A 159 -24.98 10.08 -17.98
C ILE A 159 -25.04 10.03 -16.45
N HIS A 160 -26.14 10.44 -15.84
CA HIS A 160 -26.27 10.49 -14.37
C HIS A 160 -26.33 9.10 -13.73
N ALA A 161 -27.10 8.17 -14.32
CA ALA A 161 -27.18 6.81 -13.80
C ALA A 161 -25.84 6.08 -13.91
N SER A 162 -25.11 6.33 -15.02
CA SER A 162 -23.73 5.87 -15.20
C SER A 162 -22.84 6.36 -14.07
N ALA A 163 -22.85 7.67 -13.77
CA ALA A 163 -22.00 8.22 -12.72
C ALA A 163 -22.29 7.63 -11.34
N VAL A 164 -23.57 7.48 -10.97
CA VAL A 164 -23.98 6.87 -9.70
C VAL A 164 -23.44 5.45 -9.55
N LEU A 165 -23.58 4.61 -10.59
CA LEU A 165 -23.11 3.22 -10.55
C LEU A 165 -21.59 3.10 -10.54
N HIS A 166 -20.87 3.94 -11.29
CA HIS A 166 -19.40 3.93 -11.25
C HIS A 166 -18.87 4.39 -9.89
N ARG A 167 -19.51 5.38 -9.24
CA ARG A 167 -19.17 5.77 -7.86
C ARG A 167 -19.40 4.61 -6.89
N ALA A 168 -20.58 4.00 -6.92
CA ALA A 168 -20.91 2.85 -6.07
C ALA A 168 -19.93 1.68 -6.29
N TYR A 169 -19.51 1.46 -7.54
CA TYR A 169 -18.54 0.43 -7.87
C TYR A 169 -17.19 0.69 -7.18
N CYS A 170 -16.70 1.93 -7.23
CA CYS A 170 -15.51 2.34 -6.49
C CYS A 170 -15.67 2.21 -4.96
N GLU A 171 -16.84 2.50 -4.41
CA GLU A 171 -17.12 2.28 -2.98
C GLU A 171 -17.07 0.79 -2.61
N ALA A 172 -17.55 -0.11 -3.48
CA ALA A 172 -17.45 -1.55 -3.29
C ALA A 172 -15.99 -2.04 -3.37
N LEU A 173 -15.22 -1.57 -4.36
CA LEU A 173 -13.79 -1.87 -4.50
C LEU A 173 -12.99 -1.37 -3.29
N LEU A 174 -13.26 -0.15 -2.82
CA LEU A 174 -12.60 0.43 -1.65
C LEU A 174 -12.86 -0.40 -0.38
N ARG A 175 -14.11 -0.82 -0.14
CA ARG A 175 -14.45 -1.69 1.01
C ARG A 175 -13.65 -2.98 0.99
N LYS A 176 -13.59 -3.65 -0.17
CA LYS A 176 -12.80 -4.88 -0.35
C LYS A 176 -11.31 -4.65 -0.12
N ALA A 177 -10.76 -3.54 -0.60
CA ALA A 177 -9.37 -3.18 -0.35
C ALA A 177 -9.11 -2.89 1.14
N GLU A 178 -10.04 -2.22 1.83
CA GLU A 178 -9.95 -1.94 3.27
C GLU A 178 -9.97 -3.22 4.11
N GLU A 179 -10.81 -4.21 3.76
CA GLU A 179 -10.81 -5.54 4.38
C GLU A 179 -9.45 -6.24 4.21
N MET A 180 -8.93 -6.27 2.98
CA MET A 180 -7.61 -6.87 2.70
C MET A 180 -6.47 -6.20 3.47
N ILE A 181 -6.51 -4.88 3.65
CA ILE A 181 -5.51 -4.15 4.45
C ILE A 181 -5.63 -4.52 5.93
N GLN A 182 -6.85 -4.65 6.46
CA GLN A 182 -7.06 -5.07 7.86
C GLN A 182 -6.52 -6.47 8.13
N ASP A 183 -6.62 -7.39 7.16
CA ASP A 183 -6.07 -8.75 7.29
C ASP A 183 -4.53 -8.74 7.37
N VAL A 184 -3.87 -7.75 6.75
CA VAL A 184 -2.42 -7.54 6.91
C VAL A 184 -2.09 -7.11 8.34
N ASP A 185 -2.85 -6.17 8.89
CA ASP A 185 -2.66 -5.67 10.26
C ASP A 185 -2.83 -6.78 11.31
N ARG A 186 -3.72 -7.75 11.03
CA ARG A 186 -3.93 -8.94 11.87
C ARG A 186 -2.88 -10.03 11.67
N GLY A 187 -2.07 -9.94 10.61
CA GLY A 187 -1.08 -10.95 10.24
C GLY A 187 -1.68 -12.21 9.59
N GLU A 188 -2.95 -12.17 9.19
CA GLU A 188 -3.68 -13.31 8.61
C GLU A 188 -3.32 -13.50 7.13
N ALA A 189 -3.01 -12.42 6.41
CA ALA A 189 -2.67 -12.45 4.99
C ALA A 189 -1.51 -11.49 4.65
N VAL A 190 -0.27 -11.89 4.95
CA VAL A 190 0.95 -11.03 4.87
C VAL A 190 1.17 -10.32 3.52
N ARG A 191 0.55 -10.76 2.43
CA ARG A 191 0.66 -10.17 1.08
C ARG A 191 -0.65 -9.64 0.48
N SER A 192 -1.75 -9.61 1.23
CA SER A 192 -3.05 -9.11 0.71
C SER A 192 -3.00 -7.63 0.32
N PHE A 193 -2.08 -6.83 0.86
CA PHE A 193 -1.89 -5.43 0.45
C PHE A 193 -1.54 -5.26 -1.05
N LEU A 194 -0.91 -6.25 -1.69
CA LEU A 194 -0.61 -6.21 -3.13
C LEU A 194 -1.89 -6.36 -3.96
N ALA A 195 -2.80 -7.24 -3.53
CA ALA A 195 -4.11 -7.39 -4.15
C ALA A 195 -4.96 -6.14 -3.92
N ALA A 196 -4.93 -5.58 -2.70
CA ALA A 196 -5.58 -4.30 -2.38
C ALA A 196 -5.06 -3.15 -3.27
N LEU A 197 -3.74 -3.07 -3.50
CA LEU A 197 -3.14 -2.06 -4.38
C LEU A 197 -3.65 -2.17 -5.83
N GLY A 198 -3.78 -3.39 -6.35
CA GLY A 198 -4.38 -3.63 -7.67
C GLY A 198 -5.81 -3.12 -7.75
N ILE A 199 -6.65 -3.50 -6.77
CA ILE A 199 -8.06 -3.08 -6.68
C ILE A 199 -8.19 -1.54 -6.58
N LEU A 200 -7.34 -0.89 -5.78
CA LEU A 200 -7.34 0.56 -5.64
C LEU A 200 -6.90 1.27 -6.93
N SER A 201 -6.01 0.64 -7.71
CA SER A 201 -5.61 1.15 -9.03
C SER A 201 -6.75 1.02 -10.05
N ASP A 202 -7.55 -0.04 -9.97
CA ASP A 202 -8.72 -0.27 -10.83
C ASP A 202 -9.84 0.77 -10.60
N CYS A 203 -9.79 1.54 -9.51
CA CYS A 203 -10.73 2.63 -9.26
C CYS A 203 -10.51 3.85 -10.16
N ALA A 204 -9.33 4.03 -10.76
CA ALA A 204 -8.99 5.25 -11.52
C ALA A 204 -9.96 5.52 -12.68
N ALA A 205 -10.18 4.52 -13.54
CA ALA A 205 -11.03 4.69 -14.72
C ALA A 205 -12.53 4.91 -14.36
N PRO A 206 -13.15 4.15 -13.45
CA PRO A 206 -14.53 4.43 -13.03
C PRO A 206 -14.71 5.80 -12.35
N LEU A 207 -13.73 6.25 -11.55
CA LEU A 207 -13.77 7.59 -10.92
C LEU A 207 -13.71 8.70 -11.97
N GLU A 208 -12.90 8.55 -13.02
CA GLU A 208 -12.82 9.50 -14.13
C GLU A 208 -14.15 9.56 -14.91
N VAL A 209 -14.75 8.39 -15.19
CA VAL A 209 -16.09 8.31 -15.82
C VAL A 209 -17.13 9.02 -14.96
N ALA A 210 -17.19 8.75 -13.65
CA ALA A 210 -18.14 9.42 -12.78
C ALA A 210 -17.92 10.95 -12.71
N ALA A 211 -16.66 11.40 -12.75
CA ALA A 211 -16.30 12.82 -12.65
C ALA A 211 -16.69 13.61 -13.91
N THR A 212 -16.39 13.06 -15.09
CA THR A 212 -16.72 13.69 -16.39
C THR A 212 -18.23 13.78 -16.65
N GLN A 213 -19.01 12.90 -16.03
CA GLN A 213 -20.44 12.77 -16.24
C GLN A 213 -21.30 13.64 -15.30
N CYS A 214 -20.71 14.30 -14.31
CA CYS A 214 -21.45 15.05 -13.29
C CYS A 214 -21.28 16.57 -13.42
N GLU A 215 -21.80 17.15 -14.51
CA GLU A 215 -21.77 18.59 -14.74
C GLU A 215 -23.04 19.31 -14.22
N GLY A 216 -22.90 20.60 -13.88
CA GLY A 216 -24.02 21.46 -13.49
C GLY A 216 -24.28 21.62 -11.99
N ARG A 217 -25.20 22.53 -11.64
CA ARG A 217 -25.51 22.88 -10.23
C ARG A 217 -26.22 21.75 -9.47
N ALA A 218 -27.01 20.94 -10.15
CA ALA A 218 -27.77 19.83 -9.55
C ALA A 218 -26.87 18.71 -8.99
N PHE A 219 -25.60 18.62 -9.44
CA PHE A 219 -24.64 17.60 -9.02
C PHE A 219 -23.55 18.14 -8.07
N ARG A 220 -23.81 19.25 -7.39
CA ARG A 220 -22.83 19.84 -6.46
C ARG A 220 -22.46 18.85 -5.35
N ASP A 221 -23.47 18.26 -4.72
CA ASP A 221 -23.27 17.36 -3.57
C ASP A 221 -22.65 16.04 -4.03
N PHE A 222 -23.13 15.48 -5.14
CA PHE A 222 -22.52 14.30 -5.75
C PHE A 222 -21.04 14.49 -6.10
N ARG A 223 -20.64 15.65 -6.64
CA ARG A 223 -19.22 15.96 -6.91
C ARG A 223 -18.40 16.13 -5.64
N HIS A 224 -19.01 16.56 -4.54
CA HIS A 224 -18.32 16.59 -3.26
C HIS A 224 -18.07 15.16 -2.77
N GLU A 225 -19.09 14.31 -2.79
CA GLU A 225 -18.98 12.89 -2.42
C GLU A 225 -17.96 12.14 -3.28
N LEU A 226 -17.94 12.38 -4.60
CA LEU A 226 -16.99 11.76 -5.51
C LEU A 226 -15.53 12.19 -5.21
N ARG A 227 -15.30 13.48 -4.91
CA ARG A 227 -13.97 13.96 -4.52
C ARG A 227 -13.50 13.37 -3.20
N GLU A 228 -14.41 13.21 -2.24
CA GLU A 228 -14.09 12.55 -0.98
C GLU A 228 -13.74 11.06 -1.20
N LEU A 229 -14.48 10.37 -2.08
CA LEU A 229 -14.15 9.00 -2.47
C LEU A 229 -12.79 8.90 -3.16
N GLN A 230 -12.49 9.79 -4.12
CA GLN A 230 -11.18 9.89 -4.77
C GLN A 230 -10.06 10.06 -3.73
N ARG A 231 -10.25 10.96 -2.76
CA ARG A 231 -9.31 11.19 -1.66
C ARG A 231 -9.10 9.94 -0.83
N ARG A 232 -10.17 9.24 -0.45
CA ARG A 232 -10.09 8.00 0.35
C ARG A 232 -9.37 6.88 -0.39
N VAL A 233 -9.67 6.66 -1.68
CA VAL A 233 -8.97 5.68 -2.53
C VAL A 233 -7.48 6.02 -2.60
N GLU A 234 -7.14 7.28 -2.83
CA GLU A 234 -5.75 7.73 -2.92
C GLU A 234 -4.98 7.51 -1.61
N LEU A 235 -5.59 7.85 -0.46
CA LEU A 235 -4.98 7.60 0.84
C LEU A 235 -4.72 6.11 1.05
N LYS A 236 -5.70 5.24 0.78
CA LYS A 236 -5.49 3.79 0.91
C LYS A 236 -4.45 3.24 -0.07
N ARG A 237 -4.38 3.80 -1.29
CA ARG A 237 -3.35 3.43 -2.28
C ARG A 237 -1.96 3.76 -1.77
N ARG A 238 -1.76 4.99 -1.27
CA ARG A 238 -0.51 5.44 -0.66
C ARG A 238 -0.10 4.60 0.54
N LEU A 239 -1.07 4.17 1.37
CA LEU A 239 -0.81 3.23 2.48
C LEU A 239 -0.26 1.89 1.96
N CYS A 240 -0.90 1.30 0.94
CA CYS A 240 -0.41 0.06 0.32
C CYS A 240 0.99 0.22 -0.30
N GLU A 241 1.24 1.32 -1.00
CA GLU A 241 2.56 1.65 -1.59
C GLU A 241 3.61 1.83 -0.48
N SER A 242 3.26 2.47 0.64
CA SER A 242 4.13 2.60 1.80
C SER A 242 4.50 1.24 2.41
N ILE A 243 3.53 0.34 2.56
CA ILE A 243 3.76 -1.03 3.03
C ILE A 243 4.67 -1.78 2.06
N GLN A 244 4.47 -1.63 0.75
CA GLN A 244 5.30 -2.26 -0.27
C GLN A 244 6.75 -1.77 -0.21
N ALA A 245 6.97 -0.45 -0.13
CA ALA A 245 8.29 0.14 0.00
C ALA A 245 9.00 -0.35 1.27
N ARG A 246 8.29 -0.38 2.41
CA ARG A 246 8.83 -0.91 3.66
C ARG A 246 9.28 -2.38 3.52
N LYS A 247 8.46 -3.22 2.89
CA LYS A 247 8.79 -4.64 2.68
C LYS A 247 10.03 -4.80 1.79
N LYS A 248 10.15 -4.03 0.71
CA LYS A 248 11.38 -3.99 -0.09
C LYS A 248 12.60 -3.55 0.72
N GLY A 249 12.44 -2.56 1.60
CA GLY A 249 13.49 -2.13 2.54
C GLY A 249 13.91 -3.24 3.52
N GLU A 250 12.94 -3.99 4.06
CA GLU A 250 13.20 -5.17 4.89
C GLU A 250 13.97 -6.25 4.11
N ASP A 251 13.58 -6.53 2.87
CA ASP A 251 14.23 -7.52 1.99
C ASP A 251 15.68 -7.12 1.67
N PHE A 252 15.93 -5.85 1.32
CA PHE A 252 17.29 -5.35 1.10
C PHE A 252 18.14 -5.42 2.37
N ARG A 253 17.57 -5.10 3.54
CA ARG A 253 18.29 -5.21 4.81
C ARG A 253 18.69 -6.66 5.12
N GLU A 254 17.81 -7.63 4.84
CA GLU A 254 18.13 -9.04 4.98
C GLU A 254 19.23 -9.48 3.99
N LEU A 255 19.17 -9.01 2.74
CA LEU A 255 20.18 -9.25 1.72
C LEU A 255 21.56 -8.70 2.14
N ALA A 256 21.61 -7.47 2.68
CA ALA A 256 22.83 -6.88 3.20
C ALA A 256 23.46 -7.72 4.32
N GLY A 257 22.64 -8.29 5.21
CA GLY A 257 23.10 -9.17 6.28
C GLY A 257 23.74 -10.47 5.78
N ARG A 258 23.44 -10.89 4.55
CA ARG A 258 24.02 -12.08 3.90
C ARG A 258 25.25 -11.77 3.06
N SER A 259 25.48 -10.51 2.68
CA SER A 259 26.64 -10.13 1.88
C SER A 259 27.94 -10.20 2.68
N ARG A 260 28.97 -10.84 2.12
CA ARG A 260 30.31 -10.93 2.71
C ARG A 260 31.21 -9.77 2.31
N ASP A 261 30.89 -9.08 1.22
CA ASP A 261 31.63 -7.93 0.70
C ASP A 261 31.17 -6.64 1.41
N PRO A 262 32.07 -5.91 2.10
CA PRO A 262 31.74 -4.66 2.76
C PRO A 262 31.17 -3.57 1.84
N GLU A 263 31.72 -3.41 0.62
CA GLU A 263 31.29 -2.34 -0.31
C GLU A 263 29.88 -2.63 -0.82
N GLN A 264 29.67 -3.84 -1.34
CA GLN A 264 28.35 -4.30 -1.75
C GLN A 264 27.32 -4.25 -0.59
N ARG A 265 27.72 -4.63 0.62
CA ARG A 265 26.84 -4.53 1.80
C ARG A 265 26.40 -3.09 2.03
N GLN A 266 27.31 -2.13 1.93
CA GLN A 266 27.01 -0.72 2.13
C GLN A 266 26.04 -0.19 1.07
N GLU A 267 26.24 -0.54 -0.21
CA GLU A 267 25.32 -0.17 -1.30
C GLU A 267 23.90 -0.70 -1.09
N ILE A 268 23.77 -1.96 -0.65
CA ILE A 268 22.47 -2.57 -0.36
C ILE A 268 21.80 -1.89 0.83
N LEU A 269 22.55 -1.52 1.88
CA LEU A 269 22.02 -0.77 3.03
C LEU A 269 21.52 0.62 2.64
N VAL A 270 22.19 1.31 1.72
CA VAL A 270 21.70 2.59 1.16
C VAL A 270 20.40 2.38 0.38
N SER A 271 20.33 1.33 -0.44
CA SER A 271 19.09 0.97 -1.15
C SER A 271 17.94 0.66 -0.18
N ALA A 272 18.21 -0.04 0.91
CA ALA A 272 17.24 -0.28 1.98
C ALA A 272 16.77 1.04 2.61
N LEU A 273 17.69 1.96 2.90
CA LEU A 273 17.38 3.26 3.50
C LEU A 273 16.47 4.09 2.59
N ASP A 274 16.72 4.11 1.28
CA ASP A 274 15.89 4.81 0.31
C ASP A 274 14.47 4.26 0.29
N GLN A 275 14.30 2.93 0.36
CA GLN A 275 12.97 2.31 0.45
C GLN A 275 12.23 2.65 1.74
N PHE A 276 12.92 2.69 2.89
CA PHE A 276 12.29 3.12 4.15
C PHE A 276 11.93 4.62 4.15
N ARG A 277 12.74 5.48 3.53
CA ARG A 277 12.42 6.91 3.36
C ARG A 277 11.22 7.11 2.44
N GLU A 278 11.14 6.35 1.35
CA GLU A 278 9.98 6.38 0.48
C GLU A 278 8.71 5.90 1.21
N SER A 279 8.83 4.85 2.03
CA SER A 279 7.74 4.38 2.89
C SER A 279 7.25 5.47 3.86
N GLU A 280 8.16 6.21 4.51
CA GLU A 280 7.81 7.33 5.41
C GLU A 280 7.08 8.45 4.65
N ARG A 281 7.61 8.85 3.49
CA ARG A 281 7.04 9.89 2.64
C ARG A 281 5.62 9.55 2.21
N LEU A 282 5.40 8.29 1.80
CA LEU A 282 4.09 7.81 1.37
C LEU A 282 3.09 7.75 2.53
N ALA A 283 3.53 7.32 3.72
CA ALA A 283 2.69 7.23 4.92
C ALA A 283 2.31 8.58 5.53
N ARG A 284 3.10 9.63 5.26
CA ARG A 284 2.85 10.99 5.77
C ARG A 284 1.46 11.49 5.39
N ASP A 285 0.73 12.02 6.38
CA ASP A 285 -0.65 12.52 6.25
C ASP A 285 -1.69 11.45 5.84
N CYS A 286 -1.29 10.18 5.87
CA CYS A 286 -2.14 9.03 5.52
C CYS A 286 -2.31 8.07 6.69
N ASP A 287 -1.21 7.57 7.24
CA ASP A 287 -1.21 6.61 8.34
C ASP A 287 0.04 6.80 9.22
N GLU A 288 -0.18 7.34 10.42
CA GLU A 288 0.91 7.64 11.34
C GLU A 288 1.54 6.37 11.94
N GLU A 289 0.81 5.24 12.06
CA GLU A 289 1.39 3.98 12.52
C GLU A 289 2.39 3.43 11.48
N ALA A 290 2.02 3.45 10.19
CA ALA A 290 2.90 3.10 9.09
C ALA A 290 4.13 4.02 9.01
N ARG A 291 3.94 5.32 9.27
CA ARG A 291 5.02 6.30 9.31
C ARG A 291 6.02 6.03 10.43
N VAL A 292 5.54 5.68 11.63
CA VAL A 292 6.39 5.28 12.77
C VAL A 292 7.22 4.05 12.43
N LEU A 293 6.61 3.03 11.81
CA LEU A 293 7.32 1.83 11.34
C LEU A 293 8.46 2.17 10.36
N ALA A 294 8.18 3.04 9.40
CA ALA A 294 9.16 3.48 8.41
C ALA A 294 10.33 4.26 9.06
N LEU A 295 10.02 5.24 9.92
CA LEU A 295 11.03 6.03 10.64
C LEU A 295 11.91 5.18 11.56
N GLY A 296 11.35 4.17 12.22
CA GLY A 296 12.14 3.22 13.01
C GLY A 296 13.13 2.42 12.16
N GLY A 297 12.74 2.04 10.94
CA GLY A 297 13.63 1.41 9.96
C GLY A 297 14.74 2.36 9.48
N VAL A 298 14.39 3.62 9.18
CA VAL A 298 15.34 4.69 8.84
C VAL A 298 16.37 4.89 9.97
N GLY A 299 15.91 5.03 11.22
CA GLY A 299 16.77 5.20 12.38
C GLY A 299 17.77 4.07 12.55
N GLN A 300 17.30 2.83 12.42
CA GLN A 300 18.16 1.65 12.53
C GLN A 300 19.24 1.60 11.45
N LEU A 301 18.87 1.87 10.19
CA LEU A 301 19.82 1.83 9.07
C LEU A 301 20.84 2.95 9.12
N LEU A 302 20.43 4.17 9.49
CA LEU A 302 21.35 5.30 9.67
C LEU A 302 22.39 5.00 10.76
N VAL A 303 21.98 4.44 11.90
CA VAL A 303 22.93 3.99 12.94
C VAL A 303 23.85 2.90 12.41
N THR A 304 23.34 1.96 11.62
CA THR A 304 24.15 0.87 11.02
C THR A 304 25.20 1.41 10.05
N LEU A 305 24.88 2.49 9.33
CA LEU A 305 25.76 3.18 8.39
C LEU A 305 26.72 4.17 9.08
N GLY A 306 26.69 4.29 10.41
CA GLY A 306 27.52 5.22 11.18
C GLY A 306 27.02 6.66 11.21
N LEU A 307 25.83 6.94 10.67
CA LEU A 307 25.18 8.25 10.68
C LEU A 307 24.31 8.43 11.94
N GLU A 308 24.94 8.32 13.10
CA GLU A 308 24.25 8.19 14.40
C GLU A 308 23.37 9.39 14.76
N GLU A 309 23.79 10.63 14.49
CA GLU A 309 22.97 11.83 14.76
C GLU A 309 21.67 11.84 13.95
N GLN A 310 21.74 11.46 12.68
CA GLN A 310 20.56 11.38 11.82
C GLN A 310 19.66 10.22 12.27
N GLY A 311 20.25 9.09 12.66
CA GLY A 311 19.52 7.96 13.22
C GLY A 311 18.79 8.32 14.53
N GLU A 312 19.43 9.10 15.39
CA GLU A 312 18.85 9.62 16.62
C GLU A 312 17.63 10.52 16.35
N SER A 313 17.75 11.43 15.40
CA SER A 313 16.64 12.31 14.98
C SER A 313 15.45 11.51 14.44
N ALA A 314 15.72 10.46 13.64
CA ALA A 314 14.68 9.57 13.12
C ALA A 314 13.98 8.78 14.24
N TYR A 315 14.73 8.22 15.20
CA TYR A 315 14.14 7.54 16.35
C TYR A 315 13.32 8.49 17.24
N THR A 316 13.83 9.68 17.50
CA THR A 316 13.12 10.70 18.31
C THR A 316 11.78 11.05 17.67
N SER A 317 11.77 11.25 16.35
CA SER A 317 10.55 11.52 15.59
C SER A 317 9.58 10.34 15.64
N ALA A 318 10.06 9.11 15.42
CA ALA A 318 9.23 7.90 15.47
C ALA A 318 8.59 7.69 16.86
N ILE A 319 9.38 7.87 17.92
CA ILE A 319 8.92 7.71 19.31
C ILE A 319 7.90 8.79 19.67
N ALA A 320 8.15 10.05 19.31
CA ALA A 320 7.22 11.15 19.60
C ALA A 320 5.84 10.94 18.96
N ILE A 321 5.81 10.51 17.69
CA ILE A 321 4.56 10.16 16.99
C ILE A 321 3.93 8.92 17.64
N GLY A 322 4.72 7.87 17.89
CA GLY A 322 4.24 6.62 18.50
C GLY A 322 3.61 6.81 19.89
N ASP A 323 4.25 7.59 20.76
CA ASP A 323 3.73 7.90 22.10
C ASP A 323 2.44 8.72 22.03
N SER A 324 2.34 9.68 21.11
CA SER A 324 1.11 10.44 20.86
C SER A 324 -0.05 9.51 20.45
N LEU A 325 0.20 8.58 19.52
CA LEU A 325 -0.82 7.60 19.10
C LEU A 325 -1.26 6.67 20.25
N LEU A 326 -0.31 6.19 21.05
CA LEU A 326 -0.58 5.27 22.16
C LEU A 326 -1.38 5.91 23.30
N GLN A 327 -1.36 7.24 23.44
CA GLN A 327 -2.24 7.97 24.37
C GLN A 327 -3.71 7.85 23.96
N HIS A 328 -4.00 7.80 22.66
CA HIS A 328 -5.35 7.77 22.13
C HIS A 328 -5.86 6.36 21.79
N LYS A 329 -4.96 5.41 21.49
CA LYS A 329 -5.33 4.06 21.06
C LYS A 329 -4.27 3.03 21.46
N ARG A 330 -4.58 2.18 22.45
CA ARG A 330 -3.66 1.10 22.86
C ARG A 330 -3.83 -0.13 21.97
N ARG A 331 -2.84 -0.39 21.11
CA ARG A 331 -2.66 -1.66 20.39
C ARG A 331 -1.40 -2.34 20.93
N LYS A 332 -1.53 -3.57 21.44
CA LYS A 332 -0.43 -4.31 22.09
C LYS A 332 0.81 -4.43 21.19
N ASN A 333 0.61 -4.86 19.95
CA ASN A 333 1.70 -5.05 18.98
C ASN A 333 2.42 -3.73 18.63
N PHE A 334 1.68 -2.63 18.51
CA PHE A 334 2.25 -1.31 18.23
C PHE A 334 3.01 -0.75 19.43
N SER A 335 2.49 -0.95 20.64
CA SER A 335 3.19 -0.56 21.87
C SER A 335 4.53 -1.26 22.03
N GLU A 336 4.59 -2.57 21.79
CA GLU A 336 5.85 -3.34 21.85
C GLU A 336 6.87 -2.82 20.83
N LEU A 337 6.41 -2.40 19.65
CA LEU A 337 7.25 -1.83 18.61
C LEU A 337 7.85 -0.47 19.03
N VAL A 338 7.04 0.44 19.57
CA VAL A 338 7.51 1.74 20.07
C VAL A 338 8.53 1.55 21.21
N GLU A 339 8.29 0.60 22.12
CA GLU A 339 9.24 0.28 23.20
C GLU A 339 10.57 -0.29 22.70
N ARG A 340 10.55 -1.10 21.63
CA ARG A 340 11.79 -1.55 20.96
C ARG A 340 12.58 -0.36 20.40
N MET A 341 11.90 0.64 19.82
CA MET A 341 12.57 1.85 19.33
C MET A 341 13.17 2.66 20.47
N LYS A 342 12.45 2.82 21.60
CA LYS A 342 12.98 3.49 22.80
C LYS A 342 14.22 2.78 23.34
N SER A 343 14.21 1.46 23.39
CA SER A 343 15.37 0.67 23.82
C SER A 343 16.57 0.85 22.89
N ALA A 344 16.34 0.86 21.57
CA ALA A 344 17.39 1.12 20.58
C ALA A 344 17.98 2.54 20.71
N TYR A 345 17.11 3.54 20.90
CA TYR A 345 17.51 4.94 21.15
C TYR A 345 18.33 5.08 22.43
N GLN A 346 17.90 4.46 23.53
CA GLN A 346 18.63 4.47 24.80
C GLN A 346 20.00 3.81 24.66
N ALA A 347 20.10 2.69 23.94
CA ALA A 347 21.37 2.03 23.69
C ALA A 347 22.33 2.91 22.87
N LEU A 348 21.83 3.67 21.91
CA LEU A 348 22.61 4.65 21.15
C LEU A 348 23.12 5.78 22.05
N ALA A 349 22.25 6.36 22.87
CA ALA A 349 22.60 7.43 23.80
C ALA A 349 23.65 7.00 24.84
N MET A 350 23.56 5.76 25.33
CA MET A 350 24.57 5.18 26.23
C MET A 350 25.91 5.02 25.53
N ARG A 351 25.95 4.49 24.29
CA ARG A 351 27.19 4.38 23.52
C ARG A 351 27.87 5.72 23.28
N LYS A 352 27.12 6.78 22.94
CA LYS A 352 27.66 8.13 22.79
C LYS A 352 28.26 8.66 24.09
N ARG A 353 27.56 8.45 25.22
CA ARG A 353 28.07 8.83 26.55
C ARG A 353 29.36 8.09 26.90
N ASP A 354 29.40 6.78 26.70
CA ASP A 354 30.59 5.96 26.93
C ASP A 354 31.75 6.42 26.04
N HIS A 355 31.47 6.74 24.77
CA HIS A 355 32.47 7.23 23.83
C HIS A 355 33.03 8.60 24.24
N GLU A 356 32.19 9.54 24.67
CA GLU A 356 32.64 10.87 25.11
C GLU A 356 33.41 10.81 26.45
N GLU A 357 32.99 9.92 27.35
CA GLU A 357 33.72 9.64 28.59
C GLU A 357 35.11 9.06 28.29
N LEU A 358 35.18 8.07 27.38
CA LEU A 358 36.45 7.47 26.93
C LEU A 358 37.32 8.47 26.17
N LYS A 359 36.72 9.37 25.37
CA LYS A 359 37.43 10.43 24.67
C LYS A 359 38.17 11.33 25.66
N THR A 360 37.47 11.74 26.71
CA THR A 360 38.02 12.62 27.75
C THR A 360 39.08 11.92 28.61
N LYS A 361 38.87 10.64 28.96
CA LYS A 361 39.75 9.90 29.88
C LYS A 361 40.94 9.23 29.20
N VAL A 362 40.74 8.67 28.01
CA VAL A 362 41.66 7.75 27.34
C VAL A 362 42.19 8.34 26.04
N PHE A 363 41.31 8.75 25.12
CA PHE A 363 41.75 9.12 23.77
C PHE A 363 42.62 10.37 23.73
N MET A 364 42.32 11.41 24.51
CA MET A 364 43.19 12.60 24.58
C MET A 364 44.61 12.26 25.07
N ARG A 365 44.74 11.31 26.00
CA ARG A 365 46.07 10.84 26.47
C ARG A 365 46.77 10.02 25.39
N LEU A 366 46.02 9.17 24.69
CA LEU A 366 46.53 8.34 23.61
C LEU A 366 47.01 9.19 22.43
N GLU A 367 46.24 10.20 22.02
CA GLU A 367 46.61 11.20 21.02
C GLU A 367 47.83 12.02 21.44
N ALA A 368 47.85 12.53 22.67
CA ALA A 368 48.99 13.30 23.17
C ALA A 368 50.28 12.45 23.20
N ASN A 369 50.18 11.19 23.65
CA ASN A 369 51.31 10.28 23.65
C ASN A 369 51.75 9.92 22.23
N PHE A 370 50.81 9.64 21.33
CA PHE A 370 51.08 9.39 19.92
C PHE A 370 51.79 10.57 19.27
N ALA A 371 51.30 11.80 19.45
CA ALA A 371 51.93 13.00 18.92
C ALA A 371 53.38 13.16 19.41
N LYS A 372 53.65 12.84 20.68
CA LYS A 372 54.98 12.89 21.29
C LYS A 372 55.90 11.76 20.81
N ASN A 373 55.37 10.56 20.62
CA ASN A 373 56.14 9.33 20.40
C ASN A 373 55.96 8.70 19.02
N LYS A 374 55.33 9.37 18.04
CA LYS A 374 55.10 8.83 16.69
C LYS A 374 56.39 8.40 15.95
N HIS A 375 57.54 8.95 16.33
CA HIS A 375 58.85 8.56 15.79
C HIS A 375 59.60 7.53 16.64
N ASN A 376 59.09 7.18 17.82
CA ASN A 376 59.68 6.22 18.73
C ASN A 376 58.66 5.13 19.10
N LEU A 377 58.64 4.08 18.28
CA LEU A 377 57.70 2.96 18.42
C LEU A 377 57.81 2.28 19.80
N SER A 378 59.03 2.14 20.32
CA SER A 378 59.26 1.50 21.63
C SER A 378 58.57 2.24 22.75
N LYS A 379 58.74 3.57 22.84
CA LYS A 379 58.05 4.40 23.84
C LYS A 379 56.53 4.41 23.68
N PHE A 380 56.05 4.35 22.43
CA PHE A 380 54.61 4.30 22.17
C PHE A 380 54.01 2.95 22.57
N LEU A 381 54.66 1.83 22.23
CA LEU A 381 54.21 0.48 22.63
C LEU A 381 54.35 0.26 24.14
N GLU A 382 55.39 0.78 24.76
CA GLU A 382 55.58 0.77 26.21
C GLU A 382 54.41 1.46 26.91
N PHE A 383 54.03 2.66 26.47
CA PHE A 383 52.85 3.36 26.96
C PHE A 383 51.55 2.56 26.74
N LEU A 384 51.30 2.09 25.52
CA LEU A 384 50.07 1.37 25.17
C LEU A 384 49.89 0.10 26.01
N LEU A 385 50.93 -0.73 26.10
CA LEU A 385 50.87 -2.00 26.85
C LEU A 385 50.89 -1.78 28.37
N ALA A 386 51.35 -0.63 28.86
CA ALA A 386 51.26 -0.25 30.27
C ALA A 386 49.86 0.20 30.68
N GLU A 387 49.31 1.16 29.94
CA GLU A 387 48.07 1.85 30.32
C GLU A 387 46.83 1.09 29.83
N HIS A 388 46.96 0.34 28.73
CA HIS A 388 45.86 -0.37 28.09
C HIS A 388 46.25 -1.80 27.72
N PRO A 389 46.68 -2.65 28.68
CA PRO A 389 47.10 -4.01 28.39
C PRO A 389 45.94 -4.85 27.81
N PRO A 390 46.15 -5.61 26.73
CA PRO A 390 45.16 -6.54 26.21
C PRO A 390 44.72 -7.56 27.27
N PRO A 391 43.41 -7.89 27.35
CA PRO A 391 42.91 -8.87 28.29
C PRO A 391 43.62 -10.22 28.14
N GLY A 392 44.23 -10.69 29.24
CA GLY A 392 44.95 -11.98 29.26
C GLY A 392 46.37 -11.95 28.69
N LEU A 393 46.93 -10.78 28.38
CA LEU A 393 48.35 -10.67 28.02
C LEU A 393 49.24 -10.87 29.25
N ASP A 394 50.21 -11.79 29.16
CA ASP A 394 51.22 -12.02 30.19
C ASP A 394 52.19 -10.81 30.27
N PRO A 395 52.52 -10.30 31.48
CA PRO A 395 53.55 -9.27 31.66
C PRO A 395 54.89 -9.57 30.97
N ALA A 396 55.32 -10.82 30.93
CA ALA A 396 56.57 -11.20 30.26
C ALA A 396 56.50 -11.03 28.73
N ASP A 397 55.32 -11.24 28.14
CA ASP A 397 55.10 -11.03 26.71
C ASP A 397 54.98 -9.55 26.35
N ARG A 398 54.52 -8.71 27.29
CA ARG A 398 54.57 -7.25 27.14
C ARG A 398 56.01 -6.76 26.97
N ASP A 399 56.92 -7.14 27.86
CA ASP A 399 58.31 -6.65 27.82
C ASP A 399 59.01 -7.13 26.54
N ARG A 400 58.78 -8.37 26.13
CA ARG A 400 59.28 -8.91 24.86
C ARG A 400 58.83 -8.10 23.64
N ILE A 401 57.57 -7.66 23.59
CA ILE A 401 57.06 -6.85 22.46
C ILE A 401 57.72 -5.47 22.44
N VAL A 402 57.97 -4.88 23.62
CA VAL A 402 58.67 -3.58 23.73
C VAL A 402 60.14 -3.72 23.32
N ASP A 403 60.84 -4.75 23.78
CA ASP A 403 62.24 -5.00 23.40
C ASP A 403 62.38 -5.29 21.90
N GLU A 404 61.47 -6.12 21.36
CA GLU A 404 61.42 -6.43 19.93
C GLU A 404 61.12 -5.17 19.09
N SER A 405 60.46 -4.15 19.64
CA SER A 405 60.20 -2.92 18.90
C SER A 405 61.45 -2.08 18.63
N VAL A 406 62.52 -2.30 19.38
CA VAL A 406 63.85 -1.70 19.17
C VAL A 406 64.63 -2.49 18.11
N GLN A 407 64.56 -3.83 18.18
CA GLN A 407 65.32 -4.73 17.31
C GLN A 407 64.66 -4.96 15.93
N SER A 408 63.34 -5.16 15.91
CA SER A 408 62.52 -5.42 14.73
C SER A 408 61.18 -4.67 14.80
N PRO A 409 61.19 -3.36 14.52
CA PRO A 409 60.01 -2.51 14.67
C PRO A 409 58.79 -2.98 13.86
N ARG A 410 59.01 -3.59 12.70
CA ARG A 410 57.94 -4.08 11.82
C ARG A 410 57.28 -5.35 12.37
N SER A 411 58.05 -6.23 13.02
CA SER A 411 57.52 -7.44 13.68
C SER A 411 56.71 -7.07 14.91
N ALA A 412 57.26 -6.22 15.78
CA ALA A 412 56.58 -5.73 16.98
C ALA A 412 55.26 -5.03 16.65
N LEU A 413 55.24 -4.20 15.61
CA LEU A 413 54.02 -3.51 15.19
C LEU A 413 52.95 -4.47 14.64
N LYS A 414 53.33 -5.51 13.90
CA LYS A 414 52.38 -6.57 13.45
C LYS A 414 51.80 -7.34 14.63
N LYS A 415 52.62 -7.66 15.65
CA LYS A 415 52.16 -8.31 16.88
C LYS A 415 51.18 -7.43 17.65
N ALA A 416 51.52 -6.15 17.85
CA ALA A 416 50.63 -5.17 18.47
C ALA A 416 49.31 -5.04 17.70
N LEU A 417 49.35 -4.91 16.37
CA LEU A 417 48.15 -4.84 15.54
C LEU A 417 47.24 -6.07 15.73
N ARG A 418 47.81 -7.29 15.80
CA ARG A 418 47.01 -8.50 16.08
C ARG A 418 46.36 -8.49 17.45
N LEU A 419 47.06 -8.01 18.48
CA LEU A 419 46.52 -7.95 19.85
C LEU A 419 45.35 -6.96 19.97
N TYR A 420 45.44 -5.81 19.32
CA TYR A 420 44.40 -4.78 19.41
C TYR A 420 43.35 -4.84 18.30
N HIS A 421 43.53 -5.68 17.28
CA HIS A 421 42.64 -5.73 16.11
C HIS A 421 41.18 -5.93 16.54
N PRO A 422 40.23 -5.20 15.94
CA PRO A 422 38.82 -5.35 16.26
C PRO A 422 38.32 -6.78 16.10
N ASP A 423 38.82 -7.53 15.11
CA ASP A 423 38.39 -8.92 14.83
C ASP A 423 38.78 -9.94 15.92
N HIS A 424 39.88 -9.70 16.63
CA HIS A 424 40.30 -10.56 17.74
C HIS A 424 39.67 -10.16 19.08
N ASN A 425 39.11 -8.96 19.15
CA ASN A 425 38.48 -8.38 20.34
C ASN A 425 36.93 -8.31 20.23
N GLN A 426 36.32 -9.11 19.35
CA GLN A 426 34.86 -9.13 19.15
C GLN A 426 34.11 -9.92 20.23
N SER A 427 34.76 -10.90 20.89
CA SER A 427 34.12 -11.85 21.80
C SER A 427 34.35 -11.49 23.28
N GLY A 428 33.59 -10.54 23.82
CA GLY A 428 33.59 -10.26 25.26
C GLY A 428 32.65 -9.12 25.68
N LYS A 429 32.06 -9.25 26.89
CA LYS A 429 31.08 -8.33 27.52
C LYS A 429 31.58 -6.90 27.80
N ASN A 430 32.79 -6.52 27.36
CA ASN A 430 33.39 -5.22 27.67
C ASN A 430 33.36 -4.29 26.45
N THR A 431 32.25 -3.56 26.31
CA THR A 431 32.03 -2.57 25.23
C THR A 431 33.08 -1.46 25.24
N GLN A 432 33.59 -1.06 26.41
CA GLN A 432 34.64 -0.05 26.53
C GLN A 432 35.96 -0.54 25.94
N TRP A 433 36.37 -1.79 26.23
CA TRP A 433 37.60 -2.36 25.66
C TRP A 433 37.57 -2.40 24.13
N LYS A 434 36.43 -2.76 23.55
CA LYS A 434 36.24 -2.80 22.09
C LYS A 434 36.43 -1.42 21.45
N ILE A 435 35.88 -0.38 22.09
CA ILE A 435 36.01 1.02 21.64
C ILE A 435 37.47 1.47 21.75
N ILE A 436 38.16 1.14 22.85
CA ILE A 436 39.58 1.47 23.06
C ILE A 436 40.47 0.75 22.04
N SER A 437 40.28 -0.56 21.83
CA SER A 437 41.11 -1.35 20.92
C SER A 437 40.95 -0.92 19.46
N GLN A 438 39.74 -0.51 19.06
CA GLN A 438 39.49 0.11 17.76
C GLN A 438 40.31 1.39 17.56
N GLU A 439 40.35 2.29 18.55
CA GLU A 439 41.14 3.51 18.42
C GLU A 439 42.65 3.26 18.46
N ILE A 440 43.13 2.40 19.36
CA ILE A 440 44.55 2.00 19.38
C ILE A 440 44.97 1.44 18.02
N THR A 441 44.12 0.62 17.39
CA THR A 441 44.39 0.05 16.06
C THR A 441 44.59 1.14 15.00
N LYS A 442 43.82 2.24 15.02
CA LYS A 442 44.00 3.34 14.06
C LYS A 442 45.40 3.95 14.16
N PHE A 443 45.87 4.24 15.38
CA PHE A 443 47.22 4.78 15.61
C PHE A 443 48.33 3.79 15.18
N LEU A 444 48.16 2.50 15.48
CA LEU A 444 49.11 1.46 15.07
C LEU A 444 49.18 1.30 13.54
N VAL A 445 48.05 1.39 12.84
CA VAL A 445 48.00 1.37 11.36
C VAL A 445 48.69 2.60 10.77
N LEU A 446 48.48 3.79 11.35
CA LEU A 446 49.18 5.00 10.92
C LEU A 446 50.70 4.86 11.04
N LEU A 447 51.21 4.31 12.15
CA LEU A 447 52.64 4.01 12.31
C LEU A 447 53.13 2.99 11.29
N HIS A 448 52.30 2.01 10.94
CA HIS A 448 52.65 0.99 9.96
C HIS A 448 52.82 1.62 8.57
N GLY A 449 51.87 2.46 8.15
CA GLY A 449 51.93 3.19 6.89
C GLY A 449 53.09 4.18 6.82
N MET A 450 53.35 4.94 7.90
CA MET A 450 54.48 5.89 7.96
C MET A 450 55.84 5.19 7.80
N LYS A 451 56.01 3.99 8.38
CA LYS A 451 57.28 3.24 8.26
C LYS A 451 57.45 2.54 6.91
N ILE A 452 56.38 2.06 6.29
CA ILE A 452 56.43 1.50 4.92
C ILE A 452 56.87 2.57 3.92
N ASN A 453 56.39 3.81 4.08
CA ASN A 453 56.78 4.91 3.18
C ASN A 453 58.23 5.35 3.36
N LEU A 454 58.80 5.33 4.56
CA LEU A 454 60.22 5.68 4.80
C LEU A 454 61.20 4.66 4.19
N GLU A 455 60.83 3.38 4.13
CA GLU A 455 61.64 2.32 3.51
C GLU A 455 61.69 2.46 1.97
N ASN A 456 60.62 2.97 1.34
CA ASN A 456 60.55 3.16 -0.12
C ASN A 456 61.28 4.41 -0.65
N TYR A 457 61.68 5.34 0.22
CA TYR A 457 62.49 6.52 -0.13
C TYR A 457 63.97 6.40 0.28
N SER A 458 64.36 5.26 0.85
CA SER A 458 65.74 4.99 1.30
C SER A 458 66.53 4.06 0.37
N THR A 459 65.99 3.81 -0.83
CA THR A 459 66.67 3.20 -1.99
C THR A 459 66.79 4.22 -3.10
#